data_AF-A0A7S1II35-F1
#
_entry.id   AF-A0A7S1II35-F1
#
_cell.length_a   1.000
_cell.length_b   1.000
_cell.length_c   1.000
_cell.angle_alpha   90.00
_cell.angle_beta   90.00
_cell.angle_gamma   90.00
#
_symmetry.space_group_name_H-M   'P 1'
#
loop_
_entity.id
_entity.type
_entity.pdbx_description
1 polymer ?
#
loop_
_entity_poly.entity_id
_entity_poly.type
_entity_poly.pdbx_seq_one_letter_code
_entity_poly.pdbx_strand_id
1 'polypeptide(L)'
;AEADLVKVDVLINGKEVDCMSHITHRSKADRYGKAVVAKLKEVLPRQLVDIIIQAVVRKRVIARETIKQLRKDVTAKCYGGDMTRKRKLLDRQKEGKKRMRSVWNVQMPQQAFLEVMKL
;
A
#
# COMPACT_ATOMS: atom_id res chain seq x y z
N ALA A 1 21.73 -3.20 -31.96
CA ALA A 1 20.61 -2.38 -31.45
C ALA A 1 20.63 -2.46 -29.93
N GLU A 2 20.71 -1.32 -29.26
CA GLU A 2 20.74 -1.24 -27.81
C GLU A 2 19.32 -1.49 -27.26
N ALA A 3 19.17 -2.35 -26.26
CA ALA A 3 17.86 -2.68 -25.70
C ALA A 3 17.48 -1.67 -24.61
N ASP A 4 16.32 -1.00 -24.74
CA ASP A 4 15.81 -0.01 -23.76
C ASP A 4 15.22 -0.72 -22.53
N LEU A 5 16.12 -1.12 -21.63
CA LEU A 5 15.80 -1.77 -20.36
C LEU A 5 15.66 -0.74 -19.24
N VAL A 6 14.67 -0.98 -18.37
CA VAL A 6 14.40 -0.17 -17.19
C VAL A 6 14.23 -1.07 -15.96
N LYS A 7 14.74 -0.62 -14.82
CA LYS A 7 14.49 -1.22 -13.51
C LYS A 7 13.16 -0.69 -12.96
N VAL A 8 12.27 -1.62 -12.59
CA VAL A 8 11.03 -1.36 -11.88
C VAL A 8 11.25 -1.73 -10.42
N ASP A 9 11.17 -0.74 -9.54
CA ASP A 9 11.30 -0.89 -8.09
C ASP A 9 9.92 -0.83 -7.45
N VAL A 10 9.74 -1.56 -6.35
CA VAL A 10 8.49 -1.57 -5.57
C VAL A 10 8.70 -0.89 -4.24
N LEU A 11 7.83 0.07 -3.92
CA LEU A 11 7.84 0.79 -2.65
C LEU A 11 6.57 0.48 -1.88
N ILE A 12 6.72 0.13 -0.60
CA ILE A 12 5.63 -0.03 0.36
C ILE A 12 5.75 1.07 1.41
N ASN A 13 4.71 1.90 1.55
CA ASN A 13 4.71 3.08 2.41
C ASN A 13 5.92 4.03 2.20
N GLY A 14 6.39 4.11 0.94
CA GLY A 14 7.55 4.94 0.57
C GLY A 14 8.91 4.32 0.89
N LYS A 15 8.96 3.09 1.43
CA LYS A 15 10.19 2.33 1.62
C LYS A 15 10.36 1.34 0.48
N GLU A 16 11.53 1.31 -0.12
CA GLU A 16 11.88 0.35 -1.17
C GLU A 16 11.96 -1.06 -0.59
N VAL A 17 11.45 -2.02 -1.36
CA VAL A 17 11.52 -3.45 -1.03
C VAL A 17 12.46 -4.09 -2.04
N ASP A 18 13.75 -4.16 -1.71
CA ASP A 18 14.84 -4.54 -2.62
C ASP A 18 14.58 -5.88 -3.33
N CYS A 19 13.96 -6.83 -2.62
CA CYS A 19 13.70 -8.18 -3.11
C CYS A 19 12.67 -8.24 -4.27
N MET A 20 11.95 -7.14 -4.55
CA MET A 20 10.89 -7.08 -5.58
C MET A 20 11.28 -6.24 -6.80
N SER A 21 12.55 -5.86 -6.94
CA SER A 21 13.03 -5.15 -8.13
C SER A 21 13.10 -6.07 -9.35
N HIS A 22 12.68 -5.58 -10.52
CA HIS A 22 12.68 -6.34 -11.77
C HIS A 22 13.11 -5.49 -12.95
N ILE A 23 13.92 -6.05 -13.85
CA ILE A 23 14.39 -5.36 -15.07
C ILE A 23 13.51 -5.80 -16.25
N THR A 24 12.88 -4.85 -16.92
CA THR A 24 12.03 -5.12 -18.08
C THR A 24 12.23 -4.09 -19.18
N HIS A 25 11.74 -4.37 -20.39
CA HIS A 25 11.77 -3.39 -21.48
C HIS A 25 10.82 -2.22 -21.17
N ARG A 26 11.20 -0.99 -21.52
CA ARG A 26 10.43 0.22 -21.18
C ARG A 26 8.96 0.15 -21.59
N SER A 27 8.66 -0.41 -22.76
CA SER A 27 7.28 -0.57 -23.25
C SER A 27 6.40 -1.50 -22.39
N LYS A 28 7.02 -2.42 -21.63
CA LYS A 28 6.32 -3.38 -20.75
C LYS A 28 6.25 -2.91 -19.30
N ALA A 29 7.06 -1.93 -18.90
CA ALA A 29 7.20 -1.49 -17.52
C ALA A 29 5.87 -1.08 -16.88
N ASP A 30 5.05 -0.29 -17.57
CA ASP A 30 3.74 0.15 -17.05
C ASP A 30 2.77 -1.00 -16.80
N ARG A 31 2.73 -1.98 -17.72
CA ARG A 31 1.87 -3.17 -17.60
C ARG A 31 2.33 -4.04 -16.45
N TYR A 32 3.63 -4.29 -16.36
CA TYR A 32 4.23 -5.08 -15.28
C TYR A 32 4.01 -4.40 -13.92
N GLY A 33 4.29 -3.10 -13.80
CA GLY A 33 4.10 -2.36 -12.56
C GLY A 33 2.65 -2.37 -12.07
N LYS A 34 1.67 -2.23 -12.98
CA LYS A 34 0.25 -2.37 -12.63
C LYS A 34 -0.09 -3.77 -12.12
N ALA A 35 0.41 -4.82 -12.79
CA ALA A 35 0.16 -6.21 -12.40
C ALA A 35 0.74 -6.53 -11.01
N VAL A 36 1.99 -6.14 -10.76
CA VAL A 36 2.67 -6.35 -9.47
C VAL A 36 1.93 -5.65 -8.33
N VAL A 37 1.57 -4.38 -8.52
CA VAL A 37 0.90 -3.60 -7.48
C VAL A 37 -0.53 -4.12 -7.22
N ALA A 38 -1.23 -4.59 -8.25
CA ALA A 38 -2.53 -5.24 -8.11
C ALA A 38 -2.43 -6.57 -7.34
N LYS A 39 -1.45 -7.42 -7.69
CA LYS A 39 -1.25 -8.70 -7.00
C LYS A 39 -0.86 -8.51 -5.53
N LEU A 40 0.02 -7.55 -5.24
CA LEU A 40 0.37 -7.19 -3.87
C LEU A 40 -0.84 -6.74 -3.05
N LYS A 41 -1.80 -6.04 -3.66
CA LYS A 41 -3.03 -5.60 -3.00
C LYS A 41 -3.93 -6.77 -2.60
N GLU A 42 -3.98 -7.83 -3.41
CA GLU A 42 -4.77 -9.04 -3.12
C GLU A 42 -4.16 -9.86 -1.99
N VAL A 43 -2.83 -9.94 -1.99
CA VAL A 43 -2.08 -10.85 -1.14
C VAL A 43 -1.80 -10.24 0.24
N LEU A 44 -1.56 -8.92 0.30
CA LEU A 44 -1.29 -8.25 1.57
C LEU A 44 -2.58 -8.05 2.38
N PRO A 45 -2.60 -8.43 3.67
CA PRO A 45 -3.76 -8.25 4.50
C PRO A 45 -4.02 -6.77 4.81
N ARG A 46 -5.29 -6.43 5.00
CA ARG A 46 -5.68 -5.10 5.48
C ARG A 46 -5.21 -4.89 6.92
N GLN A 47 -4.69 -3.71 7.21
CA GLN A 47 -4.18 -3.34 8.53
C GLN A 47 -4.94 -2.13 9.09
N LEU A 48 -4.63 -1.71 10.33
CA LEU A 48 -5.29 -0.57 10.97
C LEU A 48 -4.93 0.80 10.37
N VAL A 49 -3.88 0.84 9.55
CA VAL A 49 -3.44 2.00 8.77
C VAL A 49 -3.53 1.70 7.28
N ASP A 50 -3.58 2.75 6.45
CA ASP A 50 -3.55 2.57 5.01
C ASP A 50 -2.16 2.10 4.58
N ILE A 51 -2.12 1.10 3.70
CA ILE A 51 -0.88 0.62 3.10
C ILE A 51 -0.83 1.15 1.67
N ILE A 52 0.22 1.88 1.36
CA ILE A 52 0.47 2.45 0.04
C ILE A 52 1.46 1.54 -0.67
N ILE A 53 1.10 1.05 -1.84
CA ILE A 53 1.96 0.21 -2.67
C ILE A 53 2.21 0.97 -3.97
N GLN A 54 3.47 1.08 -4.37
CA GLN A 54 3.88 1.85 -5.54
C GLN A 54 4.87 1.03 -6.36
N ALA A 55 4.73 1.06 -7.69
CA ALA A 55 5.79 0.68 -8.60
C ALA A 55 6.43 1.95 -9.16
N VAL A 56 7.75 1.99 -9.18
CA VAL A 56 8.55 3.15 -9.54
C VAL A 56 9.57 2.73 -10.59
N VAL A 57 9.76 3.56 -11.60
CA VAL A 57 10.89 3.47 -12.51
C VAL A 57 11.78 4.67 -12.25
N ARG A 58 12.99 4.42 -11.73
CA ARG A 58 13.92 5.47 -11.26
C ARG A 58 13.31 6.33 -10.16
N LYS A 59 12.71 7.48 -10.50
CA LYS A 59 12.05 8.40 -9.56
C LYS A 59 10.58 8.65 -9.88
N ARG A 60 10.07 8.04 -10.97
CA ARG A 60 8.69 8.23 -11.42
C ARG A 60 7.83 7.06 -10.96
N VAL A 61 6.75 7.36 -10.23
CA VAL A 61 5.72 6.37 -9.91
C VAL A 61 4.94 6.04 -11.18
N ILE A 62 4.97 4.78 -11.59
CA ILE A 62 4.25 4.28 -12.78
C ILE A 62 2.89 3.68 -12.43
N ALA A 63 2.77 3.08 -11.24
CA ALA A 63 1.53 2.51 -10.72
C ALA A 63 1.46 2.70 -9.21
N ARG A 64 0.25 2.88 -8.70
CA ARG A 64 -0.01 3.08 -7.26
C ARG A 64 -1.35 2.46 -6.89
N GLU A 65 -1.36 1.65 -5.84
CA GLU A 65 -2.57 1.18 -5.19
C GLU A 65 -2.53 1.51 -3.70
N THR A 66 -3.70 1.47 -3.07
CA THR A 66 -3.82 1.69 -1.63
C THR A 66 -4.76 0.66 -1.02
N ILE A 67 -4.23 -0.14 -0.10
CA ILE A 67 -5.03 -1.02 0.74
C ILE A 67 -5.64 -0.16 1.84
N LYS A 68 -6.97 -0.07 1.85
CA LYS A 68 -7.68 0.75 2.83
C LYS A 68 -7.58 0.14 4.22
N GLN A 69 -7.32 1.01 5.18
CA GLN A 69 -7.32 0.66 6.60
C GLN A 69 -8.60 -0.04 7.04
N LEU A 70 -8.47 -0.90 8.04
CA LEU A 70 -9.56 -1.39 8.85
C LEU A 70 -10.04 -0.25 9.76
N ARG A 71 -11.36 -0.04 9.81
CA ARG A 71 -11.99 0.94 10.69
C ARG A 71 -13.10 0.26 11.47
N LYS A 72 -13.09 0.46 12.79
CA LYS A 72 -14.23 0.15 13.64
C LYS A 72 -15.24 1.28 13.52
N ASP A 73 -16.52 0.95 13.42
CA ASP A 73 -17.57 1.94 13.59
C ASP A 73 -17.64 2.33 15.07
N VAL A 74 -16.99 3.46 15.40
CA VAL A 74 -16.98 4.02 16.75
C VAL A 74 -18.30 4.71 17.09
N THR A 75 -19.12 5.01 16.09
CA THR A 75 -20.39 5.74 16.24
C THR A 75 -21.61 4.84 16.40
N ALA A 76 -21.49 3.52 16.22
CA ALA A 76 -22.59 2.58 16.28
C ALA A 76 -23.46 2.66 17.56
N LYS A 77 -22.86 3.01 18.72
CA LYS A 77 -23.58 3.16 20.00
C LYS A 77 -24.09 4.59 20.27
N CYS A 78 -23.96 5.53 19.33
CA CYS A 78 -24.43 6.90 19.49
C CYS A 78 -25.90 7.00 19.06
N TYR A 79 -26.81 6.68 19.97
CA TYR A 79 -28.25 6.84 19.81
C TYR A 79 -28.63 8.31 20.07
N GLY A 80 -28.45 9.20 19.09
CA GLY A 80 -28.86 10.60 19.23
C GLY A 80 -28.25 11.56 18.22
N GLY A 81 -28.76 12.79 18.27
CA GLY A 81 -28.32 13.92 17.43
C GLY A 81 -27.07 14.65 17.93
N ASP A 82 -26.48 14.25 19.06
CA ASP A 82 -25.28 14.90 19.60
C ASP A 82 -24.07 14.69 18.68
N MET A 83 -23.81 15.69 17.84
CA MET A 83 -22.66 15.73 16.95
C MET A 83 -21.33 15.82 17.70
N THR A 84 -21.32 16.42 18.89
CA THR A 84 -20.10 16.64 19.68
C THR A 84 -19.49 15.31 20.12
N ARG A 85 -20.33 14.39 20.61
CA ARG A 85 -19.89 13.03 20.99
C ARG A 85 -19.38 12.23 19.80
N LYS A 86 -20.06 12.29 18.65
CA LYS A 86 -19.60 11.62 17.42
C LYS A 86 -18.24 12.15 16.94
N ARG A 87 -18.06 13.48 16.90
CA ARG A 87 -16.78 14.11 16.53
C ARG A 87 -15.65 13.68 17.45
N LYS A 88 -15.85 13.75 18.77
CA LYS A 88 -14.84 13.34 19.77
C LYS A 88 -14.35 11.90 19.56
N LEU A 89 -15.24 10.97 19.22
CA LEU A 89 -14.86 9.57 18.95
C LEU A 89 -14.10 9.43 17.63
N LEU A 90 -14.52 10.14 16.59
CA LEU A 90 -13.83 10.15 15.29
C LEU A 90 -12.44 10.77 15.40
N ASP A 91 -12.28 11.86 16.16
CA ASP A 91 -11.00 12.54 16.30
C ASP A 91 -10.00 11.68 17.08
N ARG A 92 -10.44 11.01 18.15
CA ARG A 92 -9.64 9.99 18.84
C ARG A 92 -9.19 8.86 17.90
N GLN A 93 -10.08 8.39 17.03
CA GLN A 93 -9.73 7.35 16.05
C GLN A 93 -8.71 7.86 15.02
N LYS A 94 -8.85 9.10 14.53
CA LYS A 94 -7.91 9.72 13.59
C LYS A 94 -6.52 9.88 14.22
N GLU A 95 -6.45 10.40 15.45
CA GLU A 95 -5.19 10.57 16.17
C GLU A 95 -4.47 9.24 16.42
N GLY A 96 -5.22 8.22 16.85
CA GLY A 96 -4.68 6.86 17.01
C GLY A 96 -4.09 6.33 15.71
N LYS A 97 -4.80 6.48 14.59
CA LYS A 97 -4.31 6.08 13.26
C LYS A 97 -3.10 6.89 12.78
N LYS A 98 -3.06 8.20 13.08
CA LYS A 98 -1.91 9.06 12.77
C LYS A 98 -0.66 8.59 13.51
N ARG A 99 -0.79 8.26 14.79
CA ARG A 99 0.32 7.74 15.62
C ARG A 99 0.77 6.35 15.17
N MET A 100 -0.17 5.48 14.77
CA MET A 100 0.21 4.18 14.22
C MET A 100 1.02 4.34 12.93
N ARG A 101 0.63 5.24 12.02
CA ARG A 101 1.30 5.43 10.73
C ARG A 101 2.80 5.74 10.84
N SER A 102 3.23 6.48 11.86
CA SER A 102 4.65 6.86 12.02
C SER A 102 5.56 5.72 12.50
N VAL A 103 5.00 4.75 13.24
CA VAL A 103 5.78 3.65 13.86
C VAL A 103 5.58 2.33 13.10
N TRP A 104 4.83 2.34 12.01
CA TRP A 104 4.37 1.12 11.37
C TRP A 104 5.25 0.68 10.21
N ASN A 105 5.93 -0.45 10.39
CA ASN A 105 6.58 -1.19 9.32
C ASN A 105 5.67 -2.33 8.85
N VAL A 106 5.45 -2.44 7.54
CA VAL A 106 4.73 -3.57 6.95
C VAL A 106 5.74 -4.70 6.78
N GLN A 107 5.62 -5.75 7.59
CA GLN A 107 6.33 -7.00 7.33
C GLN A 107 5.59 -7.77 6.24
N MET A 108 6.32 -8.15 5.20
CA MET A 108 5.76 -8.93 4.09
C MET A 108 5.96 -10.43 4.37
N PRO A 109 4.89 -11.24 4.41
CA PRO A 109 5.05 -12.68 4.61
C PRO A 109 5.70 -13.33 3.38
N GLN A 110 6.44 -14.42 3.61
CA GLN A 110 7.21 -15.11 2.56
C GLN A 110 6.31 -15.71 1.45
N GLN A 111 5.12 -16.19 1.81
CA GLN A 111 4.15 -16.71 0.84
C GLN A 111 3.72 -15.62 -0.15
N ALA A 112 3.51 -14.40 0.36
CA ALA A 112 3.11 -13.27 -0.45
C ALA A 112 4.15 -12.90 -1.51
N PHE A 113 5.43 -13.00 -1.11
CA PHE A 113 6.56 -12.76 -2.00
C PHE A 113 6.58 -13.75 -3.17
N LEU A 114 6.45 -15.05 -2.87
CA LEU A 114 6.48 -16.11 -3.89
C LEU A 114 5.33 -16.01 -4.89
N GLU A 115 4.16 -15.55 -4.46
CA GLU A 115 3.04 -15.32 -5.38
C GLU A 115 3.28 -14.19 -6.38
N VAL A 116 3.96 -13.13 -5.95
CA VAL A 116 4.26 -11.98 -6.83
C VAL A 116 5.38 -12.31 -7.81
N MET A 117 6.36 -13.13 -7.42
CA MET A 117 7.45 -13.56 -8.31
C MET A 117 7.03 -14.52 -9.43
N LYS A 118 5.85 -15.14 -9.32
CA LYS A 118 5.32 -16.06 -10.36
C LYS A 118 4.68 -15.34 -11.55
N LEU A 119 4.58 -14.00 -11.50
CA LEU A 119 4.10 -13.15 -12.60
C LEU A 119 5.15 -13.01 -13.70
#